data_AF-A0A0L8FMQ0-F1
#
_entry.id   AF-A0A0L8FMQ0-F1
#
_cell.length_a   1.000
_cell.length_b   1.000
_cell.length_c   1.000
_cell.angle_alpha   90.00
_cell.angle_beta   90.00
_cell.angle_gamma   90.00
#
_symmetry.space_group_name_H-M   'P 1'
#
loop_
_entity.id
_entity.type
_entity.pdbx_description
1 polymer ?
#
loop_
_entity_poly.entity_id
_entity_poly.type
_entity_poly.pdbx_seq_one_letter_code
_entity_poly.pdbx_strand_id
1 'polypeptide(L)' 'MACKFVTNGVRDPGTPCTYSYISTNSTKTGGLFSPRYPQNYPPGASCQFIFEGLPGEKVKVEFENIQLHHVDKR' A
#
# COMPACT_ATOMS: atom_id res chain seq x y z
N MET A 1 -14.84 5.53 16.60
CA MET A 1 -13.39 5.73 16.40
C MET A 1 -13.06 5.19 15.01
N ALA A 2 -12.91 6.07 14.01
CA ALA A 2 -12.84 5.67 12.60
C ALA A 2 -11.39 5.33 12.18
N CYS A 3 -11.21 4.32 11.33
CA CYS A 3 -9.95 4.09 10.61
C CYS A 3 -9.67 5.32 9.73
N LYS A 4 -8.76 6.19 10.16
CA LYS A 4 -8.36 7.39 9.40
C LYS A 4 -7.45 7.09 8.20
N PHE A 5 -6.89 5.88 8.13
CA PHE A 5 -5.97 5.47 7.07
C PHE A 5 -6.67 4.51 6.13
N VAL A 6 -7.32 5.08 5.12
CA VAL A 6 -8.04 4.34 4.08
C VAL A 6 -7.16 4.30 2.85
N THR A 7 -6.87 3.10 2.36
CA THR A 7 -6.29 2.92 1.04
C THR A 7 -7.36 3.11 -0.03
N ASN A 8 -7.01 3.76 -1.13
CA ASN A 8 -7.83 3.83 -2.33
C ASN A 8 -7.58 2.65 -3.30
N GLY A 9 -6.70 1.72 -2.95
CA GLY A 9 -6.46 0.50 -3.69
C GLY A 9 -7.57 -0.53 -3.43
N VAL A 10 -7.90 -1.30 -4.46
CA VAL A 10 -8.84 -2.42 -4.35
C VAL A 10 -8.09 -3.62 -3.78
N ARG A 11 -8.60 -4.17 -2.66
CA ARG A 11 -8.03 -5.37 -2.04
C ARG A 11 -8.39 -6.63 -2.83
N ASP A 12 -7.39 -7.47 -3.09
CA ASP A 12 -7.61 -8.82 -3.60
C ASP A 12 -8.18 -9.73 -2.48
N PRO A 13 -9.39 -10.30 -2.63
CA PRO A 13 -10.00 -11.16 -1.62
C PRO A 13 -9.20 -12.45 -1.36
N GLY A 14 -8.40 -12.92 -2.32
CA GLY A 14 -7.58 -14.13 -2.22
C GLY A 14 -6.32 -13.97 -1.36
N THR A 15 -6.03 -12.76 -0.88
CA THR A 15 -4.82 -12.48 -0.09
C THR A 15 -5.12 -11.66 1.17
N PRO A 16 -4.25 -11.71 2.19
CA PRO A 16 -4.44 -10.90 3.39
C PRO A 16 -4.27 -9.40 3.13
N CYS A 17 -3.40 -9.00 2.19
CA CYS A 17 -3.02 -7.60 2.01
C CYS A 17 -2.45 -7.27 0.62
N THR A 18 -2.91 -7.93 -0.45
CA THR A 18 -2.63 -7.45 -1.81
C THR A 18 -3.64 -6.38 -2.22
N TYR A 19 -3.13 -5.27 -2.75
CA TYR A 19 -3.93 -4.13 -3.20
C TYR A 19 -3.53 -3.69 -4.61
N SER A 20 -4.52 -3.36 -5.44
CA SER A 20 -4.34 -2.81 -6.78
C SER A 20 -4.82 -1.37 -6.86
N TYR A 21 -3.97 -0.49 -7.37
CA TYR A 21 -4.23 0.92 -7.58
C TYR A 21 -4.24 1.20 -9.09
N ILE A 22 -5.41 1.46 -9.65
CA ILE A 22 -5.60 1.67 -11.08
C ILE A 22 -5.91 3.16 -11.31
N SER A 23 -5.11 3.81 -12.14
CA SER A 23 -5.34 5.19 -12.55
C SER A 23 -6.61 5.30 -13.39
N THR A 24 -7.44 6.29 -13.09
CA THR A 24 -8.62 6.65 -13.88
C THR A 24 -8.64 8.15 -14.12
N ASN A 25 -9.54 8.66 -14.97
CA ASN A 25 -9.71 10.10 -15.15
C ASN A 25 -10.09 10.83 -13.85
N SER A 26 -10.67 10.13 -12.88
CA SER A 26 -11.11 10.71 -11.59
C SER A 26 -10.17 10.40 -10.43
N THR A 27 -9.28 9.41 -10.57
CA THR A 27 -8.39 8.95 -9.50
C THR A 27 -6.96 8.80 -10.02
N LYS A 28 -6.09 9.75 -9.67
CA LYS A 28 -4.67 9.77 -10.08
C LYS A 28 -3.69 9.59 -8.92
N THR A 29 -4.15 9.84 -7.70
CA THR A 29 -3.33 9.82 -6.49
C THR A 29 -4.00 8.99 -5.41
N GLY A 30 -3.22 8.55 -4.44
CA GLY A 30 -3.68 7.60 -3.44
C GLY A 30 -2.76 7.48 -2.24
N GLY A 31 -3.25 6.78 -1.22
CA GLY A 31 -2.49 6.43 -0.03
C GLY A 31 -2.29 4.92 0.06
N LEU A 32 -1.06 4.50 0.31
CA LEU A 32 -0.72 3.11 0.61
C LEU A 32 -0.28 2.99 2.07
N PHE A 33 -0.73 1.94 2.73
CA PHE A 33 -0.47 1.72 4.15
C PHE A 33 -0.16 0.25 4.39
N SER A 34 0.73 -0.02 5.34
CA SER A 34 0.91 -1.37 5.85
C SER A 34 -0.36 -1.83 6.60
N PRO A 35 -0.61 -3.15 6.70
CA PRO A 35 -1.73 -3.64 7.49
C PRO A 35 -1.63 -3.12 8.93
N ARG A 36 -2.73 -2.56 9.44
CA ARG A 36 -2.87 -1.97 10.79
C ARG A 36 -2.19 -0.61 11.00
N TYR A 37 -1.58 0.01 9.99
CA TYR A 37 -1.04 1.37 10.12
C TYR A 37 -2.08 2.31 10.80
N PRO A 38 -1.69 3.07 11.83
CA PRO A 38 -0.32 3.40 12.24
C PRO A 38 0.31 2.42 13.23
N GLN A 39 -0.36 1.32 13.57
CA GLN A 39 0.19 0.27 14.42
C GLN A 39 1.20 -0.59 13.64
N ASN A 40 1.99 -1.38 14.37
CA ASN A 40 2.92 -2.34 13.80
C ASN A 40 2.23 -3.31 12.83
N TYR A 41 2.88 -3.54 11.69
CA TYR A 41 2.47 -4.57 10.75
C TYR A 41 2.63 -5.97 11.37
N PRO A 42 1.79 -6.95 10.99
CA PRO A 42 1.90 -8.31 11.50
C PRO A 42 3.26 -8.95 11.16
N PRO A 43 3.86 -9.74 12.07
CA PRO A 43 5.09 -10.48 11.76
C PRO A 43 4.85 -11.47 10.63
N GLY A 44 5.82 -11.63 9.73
CA GLY A 44 5.72 -12.52 8.57
C GLY A 44 4.72 -12.06 7.49
N ALA A 45 4.24 -10.80 7.54
CA ALA A 45 3.36 -10.27 6.51
C ALA A 45 4.04 -10.24 5.13
N SER A 46 3.39 -10.85 4.14
CA SER A 46 3.79 -10.81 2.74
C SER A 46 2.69 -10.08 1.96
N CYS A 47 2.87 -8.77 1.77
CA CYS A 47 1.91 -7.89 1.08
C CYS A 47 2.43 -7.47 -0.29
N GLN A 48 1.52 -7.24 -1.22
CA GLN A 48 1.83 -6.75 -2.56
C GLN A 48 0.99 -5.51 -2.87
N PHE A 49 1.61 -4.49 -3.44
CA PHE A 49 0.95 -3.26 -3.88
C PHE A 49 1.22 -3.08 -5.37
N ILE A 50 0.17 -3.16 -6.18
CA ILE A 50 0.26 -3.13 -7.65
C ILE A 50 -0.26 -1.77 -8.12
N PHE A 51 0.54 -1.07 -8.92
CA PHE A 51 0.19 0.26 -9.44
C PHE A 51 0.12 0.22 -10.96
N GLU A 52 -1.00 0.65 -11.53
CA GLU A 52 -1.24 0.68 -12.96
C GLU A 52 -1.64 2.09 -13.40
N GLY A 53 -0.78 2.71 -14.21
CA GLY A 53 -1.04 4.01 -14.83
C GLY A 53 -1.71 3.87 -16.19
N LEU A 54 -2.39 4.92 -16.65
CA LEU A 54 -2.86 5.00 -18.03
C LEU A 54 -1.68 5.22 -18.99
N PRO A 55 -1.85 4.99 -20.31
CA PRO A 55 -0.80 5.25 -21.29
C PRO A 55 -0.24 6.68 -21.19
N GLY A 56 1.09 6.79 -21.13
CA GLY A 56 1.78 8.08 -20.99
C GLY A 56 1.98 8.55 -19.54
N GLU A 57 1.38 7.87 -18.55
CA GLU A 57 1.57 8.19 -17.14
C GLU A 57 2.80 7.51 -16.53
N LYS A 58 3.30 8.06 -15.43
CA LYS A 58 4.36 7.47 -14.61
C LYS A 58 3.88 7.33 -13.17
N VAL A 59 4.14 6.16 -12.59
CA VAL A 59 3.87 5.92 -11.17
C VAL A 59 4.98 6.57 -10.33
N LYS A 60 4.59 7.35 -9.32
CA LYS A 60 5.49 7.92 -8.32
C LYS A 60 5.05 7.44 -6.94
N VAL A 61 5.96 6.82 -6.21
CA VAL A 61 5.72 6.35 -4.83
C VAL A 61 6.60 7.15 -3.88
N GLU A 62 5.98 7.79 -2.90
CA GLU A 62 6.67 8.54 -1.86
C GLU A 62 6.30 7.96 -0.50
N PHE A 63 7.31 7.63 0.30
CA PHE A 63 7.11 7.11 1.65
C PHE A 63 7.19 8.27 2.64
N GLU A 64 6.06 8.59 3.28
CA GLU A 64 6.03 9.57 4.38
C GLU A 64 6.62 8.98 5.67
N ASN A 65 6.36 7.70 5.91
CA ASN A 65 6.86 6.98 7.08
C ASN A 65 7.24 5.55 6.68
N ILE A 66 8.47 5.15 6.98
CA ILE A 66 8.98 3.80 6.80
C ILE A 66 9.67 3.33 8.08
N GLN A 67 9.10 2.31 8.70
CA GLN A 67 9.64 1.65 9.88
C GLN A 67 9.53 0.15 9.67
N LEU A 68 10.66 -0.50 9.40
CA LEU A 68 10.74 -1.94 9.15
C LEU A 68 11.70 -2.58 10.14
N HIS A 69 11.45 -3.85 10.46
CA HIS A 69 12.33 -4.63 11.30
C HIS A 69 13.71 -4.76 10.66
N HIS A 70 14.74 -4.34 11.39
CA HIS A 70 16.13 -4.49 10.96
C HIS A 70 16.54 -5.95 11.11
N VAL A 71 16.78 -6.62 9.98
CA VAL A 71 17.34 -7.98 9.99
C VAL A 71 18.85 -7.83 10.11
N ASP A 72 19.38 -8.01 11.33
CA ASP A 72 20.82 -8.14 11.53
C ASP A 72 21.27 -9.48 10.92
N LYS A 73 22.03 -9.41 9.83
CA LYS A 73 22.64 -10.59 9.21
C LYS A 73 23.96 -10.87 9.94
N ARG A 74 23.88 -11.48 11.12
CA ARG A 74 25.04 -12.08 11.77
C ARG A 74 25.22 -13.53 11.34
#